data_AF-A0A7C3D4W3-F1
#
_entry.id   AF-A0A7C3D4W3-F1
#
_cell.length_a   1.000
_cell.length_b   1.000
_cell.length_c   1.000
_cell.angle_alpha   90.00
_cell.angle_beta   90.00
_cell.angle_gamma   90.00
#
_symmetry.space_group_name_H-M   'P 1'
#
loop_
_entity.id
_entity.type
_entity.pdbx_description
1 polymer ?
#
loop_
_entity_poly.entity_id
_entity_poly.type
_entity_poly.pdbx_seq_one_letter_code
_entity_poly.pdbx_strand_id
1 'polypeptide(L)'
;MKIENITADNFLRLNLFDVTMVDATVHLFAGANEAGKSSVQEAIRFALSGETIRLGPKPLKRDYALMVRDGAKNGSVRIQIDGTSITRDIKTGKLQDSDAESNILPPFLPYLLDAQKFAHEKSEVRRSALIRLTDTKVGGQDIARRMKAKGVSESCIEKVLPMLRSGFTATHKEAQTRASDARQQWVGLTGNARYGSSIAADWKPKVPDDYDPGALLALEQELEALQKKISAGNVESGRRAAALDDARNLRAKQEETSEFDQEKLDALEAKIGEYRKDLQASKDEYESVSAQLASSTEKCPVTCMHCGEQMRVSFVSEPGKGIVAQVTEYVPLPEDEYSALMARVDALSRNRRNCSEALEIAMNEFHAMSELSKAAQGGTEPMTQERIKELADAVADIDGQVSVLLEEQAEKYPKVMDLRAAAVRVKDAVDIEKRAQELHRSVGEWEKCVEALAPDGIPAEILSDTLKPVNDRLRETCLATGWPQITIDPTMQVLADGRRYGLLSESARWRADAAIADAISHLSGLQLLILDRVDVLDLQNRAALMTWINGIKGEYSTILLFATLKKLPKLPEGMAGHWLVNGECAQETGNELNDSA
;
A
#
# COMPACT_ATOMS: atom_id res chain seq x y z
N MET A 1 -23.14 -23.18 48.45
CA MET A 1 -22.85 -24.62 48.70
C MET A 1 -23.14 -24.91 50.15
N LYS A 2 -24.20 -25.67 50.42
CA LYS A 2 -24.60 -26.11 51.75
C LYS A 2 -24.19 -27.56 51.95
N ILE A 3 -23.30 -27.82 52.92
CA ILE A 3 -22.99 -29.18 53.36
C ILE A 3 -24.07 -29.60 54.36
N GLU A 4 -24.77 -30.68 54.06
CA GLU A 4 -25.90 -31.18 54.83
C GLU A 4 -25.50 -32.36 55.72
N ASN A 5 -24.57 -33.19 55.26
CA ASN A 5 -24.07 -34.34 56.01
C ASN A 5 -22.62 -34.66 55.62
N ILE A 6 -21.84 -35.09 56.61
CA ILE A 6 -20.49 -35.61 56.45
C ILE A 6 -20.46 -37.02 57.06
N THR A 7 -20.23 -38.02 56.22
CA THR A 7 -19.94 -39.40 56.67
C THR A 7 -18.50 -39.78 56.30
N ALA A 8 -17.77 -40.37 57.24
CA ALA A 8 -16.49 -41.00 56.98
C ALA A 8 -16.37 -42.31 57.75
N ASP A 9 -16.19 -43.39 57.00
CA ASP A 9 -16.00 -44.73 57.52
C ASP A 9 -14.55 -45.18 57.26
N ASN A 10 -13.82 -45.46 58.34
CA ASN A 10 -12.44 -45.92 58.34
C ASN A 10 -11.48 -45.03 57.51
N PHE A 11 -11.56 -43.71 57.71
CA PHE A 11 -10.74 -42.71 57.01
C PHE A 11 -9.76 -41.99 57.97
N LEU A 12 -8.46 -42.19 57.78
CA LEU A 12 -7.40 -41.66 58.64
C LEU A 12 -7.68 -41.99 60.12
N ARG A 13 -7.85 -40.97 60.97
CA ARG A 13 -8.19 -41.13 62.38
C ARG A 13 -9.69 -41.38 62.62
N LEU A 14 -10.56 -41.21 61.61
CA LEU A 14 -12.01 -41.35 61.74
C LEU A 14 -12.43 -42.83 61.69
N ASN A 15 -13.23 -43.27 62.66
CA ASN A 15 -13.77 -44.63 62.72
C ASN A 15 -15.11 -44.71 61.99
N LEU A 16 -16.20 -44.35 62.68
CA LEU A 16 -17.51 -44.12 62.09
C LEU A 16 -17.92 -42.69 62.45
N PHE A 17 -17.58 -41.75 61.58
CA PHE A 17 -17.94 -40.35 61.74
C PHE A 17 -19.17 -40.07 60.88
N ASP A 18 -20.25 -39.60 61.51
CA ASP A 18 -21.48 -39.20 60.82
C ASP A 18 -22.08 -37.99 61.53
N VAL A 19 -22.13 -36.87 60.83
CA VAL A 19 -22.64 -35.60 61.37
C VAL A 19 -23.55 -34.92 60.35
N THR A 20 -24.79 -34.70 60.78
CA THR A 20 -25.79 -33.90 60.06
C THR A 20 -25.69 -32.44 60.45
N MET A 21 -25.83 -31.55 59.46
CA MET A 21 -25.44 -30.14 59.52
C MET A 21 -26.57 -29.19 59.06
N VAL A 22 -27.82 -29.65 59.09
CA VAL A 22 -28.95 -28.89 58.50
C VAL A 22 -29.44 -27.73 59.36
N ASP A 23 -29.18 -27.77 60.67
CA ASP A 23 -29.77 -26.88 61.69
C ASP A 23 -28.93 -25.64 62.04
N ALA A 24 -27.73 -25.52 61.47
CA ALA A 24 -26.84 -24.39 61.71
C ALA A 24 -26.04 -24.04 60.44
N THR A 25 -25.56 -22.80 60.37
CA THR A 25 -24.67 -22.38 59.28
C THR A 25 -23.21 -22.60 59.67
N VAL A 26 -22.88 -22.40 60.95
CA VAL A 26 -21.51 -22.49 61.46
C VAL A 26 -21.37 -23.76 62.29
N HIS A 27 -20.33 -24.53 62.02
CA HIS A 27 -20.03 -25.77 62.72
C HIS A 27 -18.61 -25.77 63.25
N LEU A 28 -18.48 -25.85 64.58
CA LEU A 28 -17.21 -25.94 65.28
C LEU A 28 -16.92 -27.41 65.62
N PHE A 29 -15.94 -28.00 64.96
CA PHE A 29 -15.39 -29.31 65.31
C PHE A 29 -14.22 -29.13 66.29
N ALA A 30 -14.42 -29.55 67.53
CA ALA A 30 -13.46 -29.39 68.61
C ALA A 30 -13.11 -30.72 69.27
N GLY A 31 -11.96 -30.77 69.96
CA GLY A 31 -11.49 -31.95 70.65
C GLY A 31 -10.00 -31.85 70.97
N ALA A 32 -9.47 -32.82 71.72
CA ALA A 32 -8.05 -32.91 72.02
C ALA A 32 -7.19 -33.07 70.74
N ASN A 33 -5.87 -32.88 70.86
CA ASN A 33 -4.96 -33.22 69.78
C ASN A 33 -5.17 -34.68 69.35
N GLU A 34 -4.99 -34.96 68.06
CA GLU A 34 -5.19 -36.27 67.45
C GLU A 34 -6.62 -36.85 67.46
N ALA A 35 -7.62 -36.12 67.97
CA ALA A 35 -9.01 -36.60 68.02
C ALA A 35 -9.70 -36.81 66.65
N GLY A 36 -9.07 -36.42 65.54
CA GLY A 36 -9.60 -36.60 64.17
C GLY A 36 -10.12 -35.35 63.47
N LYS A 37 -10.01 -34.16 64.09
CA LYS A 37 -10.51 -32.87 63.53
C LYS A 37 -10.02 -32.59 62.10
N SER A 38 -8.70 -32.54 61.90
CA SER A 38 -8.12 -32.33 60.58
C SER A 38 -8.29 -33.55 59.64
N SER A 39 -8.74 -34.70 60.16
CA SER A 39 -9.18 -35.82 59.31
C SER A 39 -10.58 -35.59 58.76
N VAL A 40 -11.47 -34.90 59.50
CA VAL A 40 -12.79 -34.48 58.98
C VAL A 40 -12.62 -33.50 57.82
N GLN A 41 -11.79 -32.46 57.99
CA GLN A 41 -11.49 -31.53 56.90
C GLN A 41 -10.92 -32.28 55.67
N GLU A 42 -10.00 -33.22 55.91
CA GLU A 42 -9.41 -34.01 54.83
C GLU A 42 -10.43 -34.92 54.15
N ALA A 43 -11.41 -35.44 54.90
CA ALA A 43 -12.50 -36.26 54.34
C ALA A 43 -13.36 -35.44 53.39
N ILE A 44 -13.70 -34.20 53.77
CA ILE A 44 -14.44 -33.26 52.91
C ILE A 44 -13.65 -32.97 51.64
N ARG A 45 -12.35 -32.63 51.78
CA ARG A 45 -11.47 -32.37 50.64
C ARG A 45 -11.42 -33.57 49.71
N PHE A 46 -11.12 -34.75 50.26
CA PHE A 46 -10.97 -35.97 49.47
C PHE A 46 -12.27 -36.37 48.79
N ALA A 47 -13.41 -36.32 49.48
CA ALA A 47 -14.71 -36.63 48.91
C ALA A 47 -15.05 -35.72 47.73
N LEU A 48 -14.78 -34.41 47.83
CA LEU A 48 -15.10 -33.47 46.77
C LEU A 48 -14.08 -33.55 45.63
N SER A 49 -12.81 -33.30 45.91
CA SER A 49 -11.79 -33.16 44.86
C SER A 49 -11.09 -34.45 44.46
N GLY A 50 -11.09 -35.47 45.32
CA GLY A 50 -10.20 -36.62 45.18
C GLY A 50 -8.72 -36.28 45.40
N GLU A 51 -8.41 -35.05 45.80
CA GLU A 51 -7.07 -34.62 46.20
C GLU A 51 -6.88 -34.80 47.71
N THR A 52 -5.63 -34.95 48.12
CA THR A 52 -5.23 -35.03 49.53
C THR A 52 -3.92 -34.28 49.74
N ILE A 53 -3.75 -33.64 50.91
CA ILE A 53 -2.47 -33.05 51.33
C ILE A 53 -1.64 -34.00 52.19
N ARG A 54 -2.21 -35.15 52.60
CA ARG A 54 -1.56 -36.09 53.53
C ARG A 54 -0.49 -36.95 52.85
N LEU A 55 -0.60 -37.14 51.55
CA LEU A 55 0.25 -38.05 50.76
C LEU A 55 1.24 -37.29 49.84
N GLY A 56 1.58 -36.06 50.18
CA GLY A 56 2.49 -35.22 49.41
C GLY A 56 1.85 -34.61 48.15
N PRO A 57 2.63 -33.90 47.31
CA PRO A 57 2.09 -33.05 46.23
C PRO A 57 1.52 -33.81 45.02
N LYS A 58 1.88 -35.09 44.83
CA LYS A 58 1.43 -35.93 43.71
C LYS A 58 1.33 -37.40 44.13
N PRO A 59 0.31 -37.76 44.94
CA PRO A 59 0.15 -39.13 45.39
C PRO A 59 -0.20 -40.07 44.21
N LEU A 60 0.33 -41.30 44.25
CA LEU A 60 -0.09 -42.35 43.33
C LEU A 60 -1.38 -42.99 43.86
N LYS A 61 -2.23 -43.51 42.97
CA LYS A 61 -3.49 -44.16 43.38
C LYS A 61 -3.28 -45.29 44.40
N ARG A 62 -2.17 -46.02 44.30
CA ARG A 62 -1.81 -47.08 45.26
C ARG A 62 -1.57 -46.55 46.67
N ASP A 63 -1.18 -45.28 46.80
CA ASP A 63 -0.84 -44.66 48.07
C ASP A 63 -2.11 -44.27 48.84
N TYR A 64 -3.28 -44.17 48.17
CA TYR A 64 -4.54 -43.83 48.84
C TYR A 64 -4.99 -44.89 49.86
N ALA A 65 -4.56 -46.14 49.70
CA ALA A 65 -4.74 -47.19 50.69
C ALA A 65 -4.17 -46.82 52.08
N LEU A 66 -3.16 -45.93 52.14
CA LEU A 66 -2.59 -45.43 53.40
C LEU A 66 -3.51 -44.47 54.16
N MET A 67 -4.58 -43.97 53.51
CA MET A 67 -5.60 -43.15 54.17
C MET A 67 -6.73 -43.99 54.78
N VAL A 68 -6.74 -45.30 54.54
CA VAL A 68 -7.64 -46.22 55.25
C VAL A 68 -7.14 -46.38 56.68
N ARG A 69 -8.05 -46.33 57.65
CA ARG A 69 -7.72 -46.45 59.08
C ARG A 69 -6.97 -47.74 59.38
N ASP A 70 -6.00 -47.67 60.30
CA ASP A 70 -5.20 -48.81 60.72
C ASP A 70 -6.09 -49.99 61.17
N GLY A 71 -5.85 -51.17 60.61
CA GLY A 71 -6.61 -52.39 60.89
C GLY A 71 -7.89 -52.57 60.06
N ALA A 72 -8.34 -51.55 59.33
CA ALA A 72 -9.47 -51.65 58.41
C ALA A 72 -9.03 -52.14 57.02
N LYS A 73 -9.92 -52.88 56.33
CA LYS A 73 -9.65 -53.39 54.97
C LYS A 73 -10.08 -52.42 53.87
N ASN A 74 -11.16 -51.69 54.13
CA ASN A 74 -11.81 -50.74 53.23
C ASN A 74 -12.22 -49.51 54.03
N GLY A 75 -12.58 -48.43 53.34
CA GLY A 75 -13.27 -47.31 53.92
C GLY A 75 -13.81 -46.38 52.84
N SER A 76 -14.70 -45.48 53.25
CA SER A 76 -15.37 -44.55 52.35
C SER A 76 -15.58 -43.19 52.99
N VAL A 77 -15.66 -42.15 52.16
CA VAL A 77 -16.10 -40.82 52.59
C VAL A 77 -17.30 -40.42 51.74
N ARG A 78 -18.32 -39.87 52.38
CA ARG A 78 -19.52 -39.34 51.74
C ARG A 78 -19.79 -37.94 52.25
N ILE A 79 -20.08 -37.03 51.32
CA ILE A 79 -20.56 -35.69 51.65
C ILE A 79 -21.87 -35.47 50.92
N GLN A 80 -22.88 -35.00 51.64
CA GLN A 80 -24.11 -34.51 51.05
C GLN A 80 -24.05 -32.99 50.92
N ILE A 81 -24.15 -32.47 49.70
CA ILE A 81 -24.09 -31.04 49.39
C ILE A 81 -25.26 -30.66 48.49
N ASP A 82 -26.01 -29.63 48.87
CA ASP A 82 -27.12 -29.09 48.08
C ASP A 82 -28.07 -30.20 47.57
N GLY A 83 -28.43 -31.16 48.44
CA GLY A 83 -29.25 -32.33 48.12
C GLY A 83 -28.59 -33.45 47.30
N THR A 84 -27.32 -33.29 46.90
CA THR A 84 -26.56 -34.31 46.14
C THR A 84 -25.57 -35.04 47.05
N SER A 85 -25.54 -36.37 46.97
CA SER A 85 -24.56 -37.18 47.70
C SER A 85 -23.35 -37.48 46.81
N ILE A 86 -22.15 -37.25 47.34
CA ILE A 86 -20.87 -37.58 46.69
C ILE A 86 -20.14 -38.59 47.58
N THR A 87 -20.02 -39.82 47.11
CA THR A 87 -19.31 -40.90 47.82
C THR A 87 -18.03 -41.30 47.09
N ARG A 88 -16.91 -41.39 47.82
CA ARG A 88 -15.65 -41.92 47.30
C ARG A 88 -15.15 -43.11 48.11
N ASP A 89 -14.70 -44.12 47.38
CA ASP A 89 -13.90 -45.21 47.94
C ASP A 89 -12.48 -44.69 48.20
N ILE A 90 -11.98 -44.89 49.43
CA ILE A 90 -10.68 -44.36 49.84
C ILE A 90 -9.57 -45.02 49.04
N LYS A 91 -9.57 -46.34 48.94
CA LYS A 91 -8.46 -47.13 48.39
C LYS A 91 -8.21 -46.84 46.91
N THR A 92 -9.27 -46.58 46.16
CA THR A 92 -9.21 -46.35 44.71
C THR A 92 -9.32 -44.88 44.34
N GLY A 93 -9.85 -44.03 45.23
CA GLY A 93 -10.18 -42.62 44.97
C GLY A 93 -11.31 -42.41 43.97
N LYS A 94 -11.97 -43.50 43.54
CA LYS A 94 -13.06 -43.45 42.58
C LYS A 94 -14.34 -42.97 43.26
N LEU A 95 -15.11 -42.16 42.52
CA LEU A 95 -16.51 -41.91 42.83
C LEU A 95 -17.28 -43.22 42.66
N GLN A 96 -18.34 -43.41 43.44
CA GLN A 96 -19.33 -44.44 43.12
C GLN A 96 -20.00 -44.10 41.78
N ASP A 97 -20.34 -45.12 40.98
CA ASP A 97 -20.71 -44.95 39.56
C ASP A 97 -21.90 -44.00 39.34
N SER A 98 -22.81 -43.84 40.32
CA SER A 98 -23.93 -42.89 40.31
C SER A 98 -23.53 -41.42 40.48
N ASP A 99 -22.32 -41.14 40.96
CA ASP A 99 -21.90 -39.81 41.42
C ASP A 99 -20.89 -39.16 40.43
N ALA A 100 -20.48 -39.88 39.38
CA ALA A 100 -19.44 -39.44 38.45
C ALA A 100 -19.91 -38.37 37.45
N GLU A 101 -21.18 -38.41 37.01
CA GLU A 101 -21.75 -37.43 36.08
C GLU A 101 -22.13 -36.10 36.74
N SER A 102 -22.35 -36.10 38.06
CA SER A 102 -22.79 -34.93 38.84
C SER A 102 -21.66 -34.17 39.55
N ASN A 103 -20.46 -34.75 39.67
CA ASN A 103 -19.35 -34.14 40.43
C ASN A 103 -18.44 -33.22 39.58
N ILE A 104 -19.02 -32.14 39.05
CA ILE A 104 -18.25 -31.04 38.45
C ILE A 104 -17.88 -30.06 39.55
N LEU A 105 -16.61 -30.04 39.94
CA LEU A 105 -16.13 -29.14 40.98
C LEU A 105 -16.16 -27.69 40.51
N PRO A 106 -16.74 -26.78 41.31
CA PRO A 106 -16.62 -25.35 41.03
C PRO A 106 -15.13 -24.94 40.98
N PRO A 107 -14.71 -24.10 40.02
CA PRO A 107 -13.29 -23.82 39.79
C PRO A 107 -12.51 -23.23 40.97
N PHE A 108 -13.19 -22.56 41.89
CA PHE A 108 -12.57 -21.91 43.06
C PHE A 108 -12.65 -22.75 44.33
N LEU A 109 -13.41 -23.85 44.33
CA LEU A 109 -13.56 -24.73 45.47
C LEU A 109 -12.21 -25.25 46.02
N PRO A 110 -11.19 -25.57 45.21
CA PRO A 110 -9.89 -26.00 45.74
C PRO A 110 -9.22 -24.99 46.67
N TYR A 111 -9.44 -23.69 46.48
CA TYR A 111 -8.90 -22.65 47.36
C TYR A 111 -9.67 -22.51 48.69
N LEU A 112 -10.91 -23.02 48.75
CA LEU A 112 -11.72 -23.07 49.97
C LEU A 112 -11.48 -24.37 50.75
N LEU A 113 -11.17 -25.47 50.06
CA LEU A 113 -10.76 -26.74 50.67
C LEU A 113 -9.36 -26.67 51.25
N ASP A 114 -8.50 -25.77 50.78
CA ASP A 114 -7.16 -25.49 51.28
C ASP A 114 -6.86 -23.99 51.23
N ALA A 115 -7.12 -23.29 52.33
CA ALA A 115 -6.98 -21.83 52.42
C ALA A 115 -5.55 -21.33 52.10
N GLN A 116 -4.53 -22.16 52.32
CA GLN A 116 -3.13 -21.81 52.04
C GLN A 116 -2.79 -21.89 50.55
N LYS A 117 -3.57 -22.65 49.77
CA LYS A 117 -3.28 -22.97 48.37
C LYS A 117 -3.09 -21.70 47.55
N PHE A 118 -3.97 -20.70 47.71
CA PHE A 118 -3.89 -19.47 46.93
C PHE A 118 -2.56 -18.71 47.15
N ALA A 119 -2.11 -18.56 48.40
CA ALA A 119 -0.87 -17.85 48.72
C ALA A 119 0.40 -18.57 48.23
N HIS A 120 0.35 -19.89 48.10
CA HIS A 120 1.45 -20.73 47.61
C HIS A 120 1.49 -20.85 46.08
N GLU A 121 0.42 -20.45 45.39
CA GLU A 121 0.40 -20.47 43.93
C GLU A 121 1.38 -19.47 43.31
N LYS A 122 1.88 -19.82 42.13
CA LYS A 122 2.72 -18.92 41.33
C LYS A 122 1.92 -17.68 40.92
N SER A 123 2.60 -16.54 40.73
CA SER A 123 1.96 -15.27 40.36
C SER A 123 1.06 -15.37 39.13
N GLU A 124 1.44 -16.14 38.10
CA GLU A 124 0.62 -16.32 36.90
C GLU A 124 -0.69 -17.08 37.17
N VAL A 125 -0.65 -18.07 38.07
CA VAL A 125 -1.83 -18.85 38.47
C VAL A 125 -2.75 -17.99 39.32
N ARG A 126 -2.20 -17.23 40.28
CA ARG A 126 -2.97 -16.24 41.07
C ARG A 126 -3.66 -15.22 40.19
N ARG A 127 -2.94 -14.62 39.24
CA ARG A 127 -3.49 -13.64 38.28
C ARG A 127 -4.68 -14.22 37.52
N SER A 128 -4.50 -15.41 36.95
CA SER A 128 -5.53 -16.10 36.19
C SER A 128 -6.76 -16.45 37.05
N ALA A 129 -6.53 -16.86 38.30
CA ALA A 129 -7.61 -17.13 39.25
C ALA A 129 -8.40 -15.85 39.58
N LEU A 130 -7.73 -14.74 39.91
CA LEU A 130 -8.40 -13.49 40.26
C LEU A 130 -9.20 -12.88 39.10
N ILE A 131 -8.65 -12.90 37.86
CA ILE A 131 -9.37 -12.43 36.67
C ILE A 131 -10.68 -13.21 36.47
N ARG A 132 -10.63 -14.54 36.65
CA ARG A 132 -11.82 -15.39 36.54
C ARG A 132 -12.79 -15.17 37.71
N LEU A 133 -12.26 -14.89 38.90
CA LEU A 133 -13.05 -14.72 40.12
C LEU A 133 -13.90 -13.44 40.08
N THR A 134 -13.36 -12.36 39.54
CA THR A 134 -14.06 -11.07 39.47
C THR A 134 -14.92 -10.89 38.22
N ASP A 135 -15.02 -11.92 37.36
CA ASP A 135 -15.67 -11.87 36.05
C ASP A 135 -15.30 -10.60 35.25
N THR A 136 -14.05 -10.16 35.35
CA THR A 136 -13.60 -8.94 34.67
C THR A 136 -13.54 -9.20 33.17
N LYS A 137 -14.69 -9.06 32.50
CA LYS A 137 -14.86 -9.22 31.05
C LYS A 137 -14.30 -8.00 30.33
N VAL A 138 -12.98 -7.94 30.21
CA VAL A 138 -12.36 -6.93 29.36
C VAL A 138 -12.46 -7.39 27.91
N GLY A 139 -13.58 -7.08 27.28
CA GLY A 139 -13.76 -7.25 25.84
C GLY A 139 -13.06 -6.15 25.05
N GLY A 140 -12.83 -6.40 23.75
CA GLY A 140 -12.24 -5.39 22.85
C GLY A 140 -12.98 -4.05 22.84
N GLN A 141 -14.31 -4.05 23.08
CA GLN A 141 -15.10 -2.82 23.20
C GLN A 141 -14.74 -1.99 24.45
N ASP A 142 -14.44 -2.62 25.58
CA ASP A 142 -14.02 -1.90 26.79
C ASP A 142 -12.63 -1.28 26.58
N ILE A 143 -11.72 -2.04 25.98
CA ILE A 143 -10.38 -1.54 25.64
C ILE A 143 -10.48 -0.36 24.66
N ALA A 144 -11.31 -0.47 23.61
CA ALA A 144 -11.55 0.62 22.67
C ALA A 144 -12.07 1.89 23.37
N ARG A 145 -13.01 1.72 24.31
CA ARG A 145 -13.56 2.84 25.10
C ARG A 145 -12.47 3.52 25.93
N ARG A 146 -11.63 2.75 26.62
CA ARG A 146 -10.50 3.28 27.41
C ARG A 146 -9.46 3.97 26.54
N MET A 147 -9.13 3.40 25.38
CA MET A 147 -8.21 4.03 24.41
C MET A 147 -8.77 5.36 23.91
N LYS A 148 -10.06 5.43 23.57
CA LYS A 148 -10.73 6.67 23.15
C LYS A 148 -10.73 7.71 24.27
N ALA A 149 -10.97 7.31 25.51
CA ALA A 149 -10.91 8.20 26.68
C ALA A 149 -9.51 8.78 26.91
N LYS A 150 -8.44 8.05 26.55
CA LYS A 150 -7.05 8.54 26.55
C LYS A 150 -6.66 9.34 25.30
N GLY A 151 -7.62 9.62 24.41
CA GLY A 151 -7.40 10.44 23.22
C GLY A 151 -6.66 9.73 22.08
N VAL A 152 -6.64 8.39 22.06
CA VAL A 152 -6.15 7.61 20.92
C VAL A 152 -7.12 7.77 19.75
N SER A 153 -6.58 7.98 18.54
CA SER A 153 -7.41 8.16 17.34
C SER A 153 -8.14 6.88 16.96
N GLU A 154 -9.32 7.02 16.35
CA GLU A 154 -10.15 5.90 15.90
C GLU A 154 -9.40 5.00 14.89
N SER A 155 -8.61 5.61 14.00
CA SER A 155 -7.75 4.87 13.06
C SER A 155 -6.71 4.00 13.77
N CYS A 156 -6.08 4.50 14.84
CA CYS A 156 -5.16 3.70 15.64
C CYS A 156 -5.88 2.55 16.35
N ILE A 157 -7.04 2.83 16.95
CA ILE A 157 -7.87 1.83 17.66
C ILE A 157 -8.25 0.67 16.72
N GLU A 158 -8.77 0.97 15.54
CA GLU A 158 -9.17 -0.05 14.54
C GLU A 158 -8.00 -0.96 14.14
N LYS A 159 -6.78 -0.40 14.05
CA LYS A 159 -5.57 -1.15 13.67
C LYS A 159 -5.05 -2.05 14.80
N VAL A 160 -5.13 -1.60 16.06
CA VAL A 160 -4.54 -2.34 17.19
C VAL A 160 -5.51 -3.31 17.87
N LEU A 161 -6.83 -3.06 17.81
CA LEU A 161 -7.83 -3.92 18.45
C LEU A 161 -7.72 -5.41 18.02
N PRO A 162 -7.58 -5.76 16.73
CA PRO A 162 -7.41 -7.15 16.32
C PRO A 162 -6.14 -7.79 16.86
N MET A 163 -5.08 -6.99 17.08
CA MET A 163 -3.78 -7.45 17.54
C MET A 163 -3.76 -7.81 19.02
N LEU A 164 -4.70 -7.28 19.82
CA LEU A 164 -4.82 -7.59 21.25
C LEU A 164 -5.08 -9.08 21.53
N ARG A 165 -5.49 -9.86 20.52
CA ARG A 165 -5.53 -11.33 20.61
C ARG A 165 -4.15 -11.94 20.92
N SER A 166 -3.07 -11.26 20.53
CA SER A 166 -1.69 -11.64 20.85
C SER A 166 -1.17 -11.06 22.18
N GLY A 167 -2.02 -10.32 22.90
CA GLY A 167 -1.72 -9.68 24.19
C GLY A 167 -1.26 -8.23 24.07
N PHE A 168 -1.30 -7.52 25.21
CA PHE A 168 -0.92 -6.10 25.32
C PHE A 168 0.55 -5.85 24.98
N THR A 169 1.48 -6.71 25.43
CA THR A 169 2.91 -6.54 25.18
C THR A 169 3.25 -6.51 23.69
N ALA A 170 2.70 -7.46 22.93
CA ALA A 170 2.91 -7.54 21.48
C ALA A 170 2.29 -6.34 20.76
N THR A 171 1.08 -5.95 21.15
CA THR A 171 0.36 -4.81 20.57
C THR A 171 1.05 -3.47 20.87
N HIS A 172 1.55 -3.29 22.10
CA HIS A 172 2.34 -2.12 22.49
C HIS A 172 3.61 -1.99 21.65
N LYS A 173 4.33 -3.10 21.42
CA LYS A 173 5.53 -3.11 20.57
C LYS A 173 5.22 -2.73 19.12
N GLU A 174 4.11 -3.21 18.56
CA GLU A 174 3.67 -2.79 17.22
C GLU A 174 3.40 -1.27 17.17
N ALA A 175 2.67 -0.73 18.16
CA ALA A 175 2.39 0.70 18.21
C ALA A 175 3.69 1.53 18.27
N GLN A 176 4.71 1.05 18.99
CA GLN A 176 6.04 1.67 19.03
C GLN A 176 6.73 1.63 17.66
N THR A 177 6.66 0.50 16.95
CA THR A 177 7.20 0.39 15.59
C THR A 177 6.53 1.39 14.66
N ARG A 178 5.20 1.50 14.68
CA ARG A 178 4.48 2.44 13.81
C ARG A 178 4.76 3.91 14.12
N ALA A 179 4.90 4.26 15.40
CA ALA A 179 5.37 5.58 15.80
C ALA A 179 6.79 5.85 15.26
N SER A 180 7.68 4.86 15.35
CA SER A 180 9.04 4.94 14.82
C SER A 180 9.05 5.09 13.29
N ASP A 181 8.26 4.31 12.57
CA ASP A 181 8.20 4.34 11.10
C ASP A 181 7.66 5.68 10.60
N ALA A 182 6.61 6.21 11.23
CA ALA A 182 6.08 7.54 10.90
C ALA A 182 7.13 8.64 11.17
N ARG A 183 7.92 8.54 12.25
CA ARG A 183 9.04 9.45 12.52
C ARG A 183 10.12 9.33 11.45
N GLN A 184 10.52 8.12 11.06
CA GLN A 184 11.52 7.91 10.02
C GLN A 184 11.07 8.43 8.65
N GLN A 185 9.80 8.22 8.29
CA GLN A 185 9.22 8.79 7.07
C GLN A 185 9.23 10.32 7.10
N TRP A 186 8.92 10.93 8.25
CA TRP A 186 9.01 12.38 8.43
C TRP A 186 10.44 12.87 8.23
N VAL A 187 11.43 12.20 8.85
CA VAL A 187 12.86 12.54 8.71
C VAL A 187 13.31 12.43 7.26
N GLY A 188 12.94 11.34 6.57
CA GLY A 188 13.27 11.15 5.15
C GLY A 188 12.64 12.22 4.25
N LEU A 189 11.37 12.56 4.47
CA LEU A 189 10.65 13.58 3.69
C LEU A 189 11.22 14.99 3.89
N THR A 190 11.69 15.30 5.10
CA THR A 190 12.20 16.63 5.48
C THR A 190 13.70 16.82 5.22
N GLY A 191 14.32 15.93 4.43
CA GLY A 191 15.74 16.03 4.08
C GLY A 191 16.68 15.68 5.22
N ASN A 192 16.32 14.68 6.03
CA ASN A 192 17.03 14.23 7.23
C ASN A 192 17.06 15.25 8.38
N ALA A 193 16.02 16.10 8.49
CA ALA A 193 15.88 16.97 9.65
C ALA A 193 15.72 16.14 10.94
N ARG A 194 16.30 16.63 12.05
CA ARG A 194 16.15 15.97 13.34
C ARG A 194 14.70 16.07 13.79
N TYR A 195 14.05 14.92 14.01
CA TYR A 195 12.70 14.89 14.56
C TYR A 195 12.70 15.36 16.02
N GLY A 196 11.82 16.29 16.32
CA GLY A 196 11.37 16.67 17.67
C GLY A 196 9.98 17.27 17.54
N SER A 197 9.07 17.00 18.47
CA SER A 197 7.65 17.40 18.32
C SER A 197 7.49 18.89 18.03
N SER A 198 8.21 19.76 18.74
CA SER A 198 8.22 21.21 18.49
C SER A 198 8.84 21.57 17.14
N ILE A 199 9.94 20.91 16.76
CA ILE A 199 10.57 21.12 15.45
C ILE A 199 9.60 20.75 14.33
N ALA A 200 8.94 19.60 14.46
CA ALA A 200 8.04 19.07 13.46
C ALA A 200 6.74 19.88 13.33
N ALA A 201 6.27 20.49 14.42
CA ALA A 201 5.10 21.36 14.41
C ALA A 201 5.36 22.65 13.61
N ASP A 202 6.54 23.25 13.76
CA ASP A 202 6.90 24.52 13.11
C ASP A 202 7.73 24.33 11.82
N TRP A 203 7.98 23.08 11.42
CA TRP A 203 8.85 22.78 10.28
C TRP A 203 8.24 23.28 8.98
N LYS A 204 9.06 23.99 8.20
CA LYS A 204 8.73 24.40 6.84
C LYS A 204 9.85 24.04 5.87
N PRO A 205 9.52 23.61 4.65
CA PRO A 205 10.50 23.41 3.61
C PRO A 205 11.12 24.75 3.19
N LYS A 206 12.37 24.70 2.75
CA LYS A 206 13.03 25.88 2.17
C LYS A 206 12.39 26.21 0.82
N VAL A 207 11.78 27.39 0.74
CA VAL A 207 11.24 27.93 -0.52
C VAL A 207 12.38 28.65 -1.25
N PRO A 208 12.46 28.58 -2.61
CA PRO A 208 13.45 29.34 -3.36
C PRO A 208 13.26 30.85 -3.17
N ASP A 209 14.32 31.55 -2.75
CA ASP A 209 14.32 33.00 -2.51
C ASP A 209 14.27 33.81 -3.82
N ASP A 210 14.60 33.14 -4.94
CA ASP A 210 14.66 33.67 -6.30
C ASP A 210 13.32 33.59 -7.07
N TYR A 211 12.26 33.05 -6.46
CA TYR A 211 10.95 32.99 -7.09
C TYR A 211 10.20 34.33 -6.99
N ASP A 212 9.99 34.98 -8.13
CA ASP A 212 9.11 36.14 -8.28
C ASP A 212 8.00 35.84 -9.31
N PRO A 213 6.74 35.65 -8.88
CA PRO A 213 5.62 35.38 -9.78
C PRO A 213 5.30 36.57 -10.70
N GLY A 214 5.55 37.81 -10.24
CA GLY A 214 5.35 39.01 -11.04
C GLY A 214 6.39 39.13 -12.15
N ALA A 215 7.66 38.88 -11.83
CA ALA A 215 8.73 38.85 -12.83
C ALA A 215 8.55 37.74 -13.86
N LEU A 216 8.10 36.55 -13.44
CA LEU A 216 7.80 35.44 -14.36
C LEU A 216 6.71 35.84 -15.36
N LEU A 217 5.59 36.38 -14.86
CA LEU A 217 4.48 36.80 -15.72
C LEU A 217 4.92 37.91 -16.69
N ALA A 218 5.68 38.88 -16.22
CA ALA A 218 6.20 39.97 -17.05
C ALA A 218 7.12 39.45 -18.17
N LEU A 219 8.08 38.59 -17.84
CA LEU A 219 9.00 38.00 -18.83
C LEU A 219 8.27 37.09 -19.83
N GLU A 220 7.25 36.34 -19.40
CA GLU A 220 6.43 35.53 -20.31
C GLU A 220 5.65 36.40 -21.30
N GLN A 221 5.08 37.51 -20.85
CA GLN A 221 4.41 38.49 -21.72
C GLN A 221 5.40 39.16 -22.68
N GLU A 222 6.60 39.50 -22.22
CA GLU A 222 7.66 40.06 -23.06
C GLU A 222 8.11 39.06 -24.14
N LEU A 223 8.31 37.79 -23.81
CA LEU A 223 8.64 36.74 -24.77
C LEU A 223 7.53 36.52 -25.80
N GLU A 224 6.26 36.55 -25.38
CA GLU A 224 5.12 36.46 -26.29
C GLU A 224 5.09 37.66 -27.26
N ALA A 225 5.35 38.86 -26.77
CA ALA A 225 5.44 40.06 -27.58
C ALA A 225 6.64 40.03 -28.56
N LEU A 226 7.80 39.55 -28.12
CA LEU A 226 8.98 39.34 -28.97
C LEU A 226 8.69 38.32 -30.06
N GLN A 227 8.07 37.19 -29.73
CA GLN A 227 7.70 36.16 -30.69
C GLN A 227 6.77 36.72 -31.78
N LYS A 228 5.80 37.56 -31.41
CA LYS A 228 4.92 38.26 -32.37
C LYS A 228 5.73 39.16 -33.31
N LYS A 229 6.68 39.96 -32.79
CA LYS A 229 7.55 40.83 -33.61
C LYS A 229 8.46 40.02 -34.55
N ILE A 230 9.10 38.97 -34.06
CA ILE A 230 9.95 38.07 -34.87
C ILE A 230 9.13 37.46 -36.00
N SER A 231 7.93 36.95 -35.70
CA SER A 231 7.05 36.36 -36.72
C SER A 231 6.64 37.37 -37.80
N ALA A 232 6.31 38.61 -37.41
CA ALA A 232 5.98 39.67 -38.35
C ALA A 232 7.20 40.09 -39.19
N GLY A 233 8.37 40.21 -38.58
CA GLY A 233 9.63 40.52 -39.28
C GLY A 233 10.01 39.45 -40.30
N ASN A 234 9.89 38.16 -39.94
CA ASN A 234 10.15 37.05 -40.88
C ASN A 234 9.20 37.05 -42.08
N VAL A 235 7.91 37.34 -41.86
CA VAL A 235 6.93 37.46 -42.95
C VAL A 235 7.29 38.62 -43.89
N GLU A 236 7.64 39.78 -43.34
CA GLU A 236 8.02 40.95 -44.15
C GLU A 236 9.36 40.74 -44.87
N SER A 237 10.36 40.16 -44.21
CA SER A 237 11.63 39.78 -44.85
C SER A 237 11.39 38.82 -46.01
N GLY A 238 10.59 37.77 -45.82
CA GLY A 238 10.22 36.83 -46.88
C GLY A 238 9.50 37.51 -48.06
N ARG A 239 8.60 38.45 -47.78
CA ARG A 239 7.92 39.24 -48.81
C ARG A 239 8.91 40.10 -49.62
N ARG A 240 9.87 40.75 -48.95
CA ARG A 240 10.86 41.61 -49.63
C ARG A 240 11.93 40.79 -50.36
N ALA A 241 12.31 39.64 -49.83
CA ALA A 241 13.22 38.70 -50.48
C ALA A 241 12.61 38.18 -51.80
N ALA A 242 11.31 37.86 -51.80
CA ALA A 242 10.61 37.50 -53.04
C ALA A 242 10.63 38.65 -54.07
N ALA A 243 10.36 39.88 -53.63
CA ALA A 243 10.42 41.05 -54.52
C ALA A 243 11.84 41.33 -55.04
N LEU A 244 12.87 41.08 -54.24
CA LEU A 244 14.28 41.17 -54.64
C LEU A 244 14.64 40.12 -55.70
N ASP A 245 14.21 38.87 -55.51
CA ASP A 245 14.45 37.80 -56.48
C ASP A 245 13.69 38.06 -57.78
N ASP A 246 12.45 38.54 -57.72
CA ASP A 246 11.69 38.99 -58.90
C ASP A 246 12.43 40.11 -59.64
N ALA A 247 12.97 41.11 -58.93
CA ALA A 247 13.73 42.20 -59.52
C ALA A 247 15.05 41.72 -60.16
N ARG A 248 15.78 40.80 -59.52
CA ARG A 248 16.98 40.16 -60.10
C ARG A 248 16.66 39.39 -61.37
N ASN A 249 15.59 38.59 -61.34
CA ASN A 249 15.13 37.81 -62.49
C ASN A 249 14.69 38.71 -63.65
N LEU A 250 13.97 39.79 -63.36
CA LEU A 250 13.55 40.75 -64.38
C LEU A 250 14.76 41.44 -65.02
N ARG A 251 15.75 41.83 -64.22
CA ARG A 251 16.95 42.47 -64.75
C ARG A 251 17.82 41.52 -65.57
N ALA A 252 18.01 40.28 -65.12
CA ALA A 252 18.74 39.28 -65.90
C ALA A 252 18.09 39.10 -67.29
N LYS A 253 16.75 39.05 -67.35
CA LYS A 253 16.01 39.04 -68.61
C LYS A 253 16.21 40.32 -69.43
N GLN A 254 16.18 41.50 -68.81
CA GLN A 254 16.41 42.78 -69.50
C GLN A 254 17.83 42.90 -70.06
N GLU A 255 18.86 42.46 -69.33
CA GLU A 255 20.26 42.43 -69.82
C GLU A 255 20.40 41.46 -71.01
N GLU A 256 19.85 40.25 -70.89
CA GLU A 256 19.79 39.24 -71.97
C GLU A 256 19.02 39.77 -73.21
N THR A 257 18.02 40.62 -73.01
CA THR A 257 17.25 41.22 -74.12
C THR A 257 17.82 42.55 -74.61
N SER A 258 18.75 43.20 -73.90
CA SER A 258 19.39 44.46 -74.33
C SER A 258 20.48 44.26 -75.39
N GLU A 259 20.89 43.00 -75.63
CA GLU A 259 21.70 42.58 -76.79
C GLU A 259 20.85 42.27 -78.05
N PHE A 260 19.62 42.78 -78.14
CA PHE A 260 18.78 42.66 -79.34
C PHE A 260 19.24 43.60 -80.45
N ASP A 261 20.10 43.11 -81.34
CA ASP A 261 20.31 43.74 -82.64
C ASP A 261 19.06 43.50 -83.50
N GLN A 262 18.22 44.51 -83.67
CA GLN A 262 17.18 44.51 -84.73
C GLN A 262 17.80 44.15 -86.09
N GLU A 263 19.07 44.54 -86.29
CA GLU A 263 19.90 44.18 -87.45
C GLU A 263 20.13 42.66 -87.59
N LYS A 264 20.21 41.89 -86.50
CA LYS A 264 20.31 40.41 -86.54
C LYS A 264 18.98 39.75 -86.86
N LEU A 265 17.85 40.27 -86.35
CA LEU A 265 16.53 39.79 -86.74
C LEU A 265 16.27 40.04 -88.23
N ASP A 266 16.57 41.24 -88.70
CA ASP A 266 16.44 41.62 -90.11
C ASP A 266 17.38 40.77 -90.99
N ALA A 267 18.62 40.50 -90.52
CA ALA A 267 19.55 39.62 -91.21
C ALA A 267 19.09 38.15 -91.25
N LEU A 268 18.50 37.64 -90.17
CA LEU A 268 17.93 36.28 -90.13
C LEU A 268 16.70 36.16 -91.03
N GLU A 269 15.83 37.16 -91.06
CA GLU A 269 14.68 37.20 -91.96
C GLU A 269 15.12 37.25 -93.43
N ALA A 270 16.12 38.07 -93.75
CA ALA A 270 16.74 38.11 -95.08
C ALA A 270 17.33 36.75 -95.46
N LYS A 271 18.06 36.10 -94.54
CA LYS A 271 18.71 34.79 -94.73
C LYS A 271 17.70 33.65 -94.89
N ILE A 272 16.59 33.66 -94.15
CA ILE A 272 15.44 32.77 -94.37
C ILE A 272 14.88 32.97 -95.79
N GLY A 273 14.77 34.22 -96.23
CA GLY A 273 14.35 34.57 -97.59
C GLY A 273 15.29 34.00 -98.67
N GLU A 274 16.60 34.11 -98.47
CA GLU A 274 17.62 33.52 -99.35
C GLU A 274 17.54 31.99 -99.36
N TYR A 275 17.52 31.33 -98.20
CA TYR A 275 17.42 29.88 -98.12
C TYR A 275 16.13 29.31 -98.73
N ARG A 276 15.01 30.04 -98.66
CA ARG A 276 13.79 29.67 -99.38
C ARG A 276 13.99 29.71 -100.90
N LYS A 277 14.65 30.76 -101.42
CA LYS A 277 14.94 30.89 -102.85
C LYS A 277 15.89 29.79 -103.31
N ASP A 278 16.96 29.51 -102.56
CA ASP A 278 17.93 28.48 -102.88
C ASP A 278 17.32 27.08 -102.85
N LEU A 279 16.48 26.79 -101.85
CA LEU A 279 15.74 25.53 -101.79
C LEU A 279 14.79 25.39 -102.99
N GLN A 280 14.12 26.47 -103.40
CA GLN A 280 13.23 26.45 -104.55
C GLN A 280 14.01 26.26 -105.85
N ALA A 281 15.09 27.01 -106.08
CA ALA A 281 15.94 26.87 -107.25
C ALA A 281 16.54 25.46 -107.34
N SER A 282 17.01 24.90 -106.22
CA SER A 282 17.52 23.52 -106.16
C SER A 282 16.44 22.47 -106.42
N LYS A 283 15.17 22.73 -106.07
CA LYS A 283 14.04 21.85 -106.41
C LYS A 283 13.76 21.88 -107.91
N ASP A 284 13.67 23.08 -108.48
CA ASP A 284 13.39 23.28 -109.90
C ASP A 284 14.50 22.66 -110.78
N GLU A 285 15.77 22.84 -110.40
CA GLU A 285 16.91 22.24 -111.11
C GLU A 285 16.94 20.72 -110.95
N TYR A 286 16.66 20.19 -109.75
CA TYR A 286 16.56 18.75 -109.53
C TYR A 286 15.48 18.13 -110.41
N GLU A 287 14.29 18.73 -110.50
CA GLU A 287 13.19 18.25 -111.35
C GLU A 287 13.58 18.24 -112.82
N SER A 288 14.18 19.33 -113.31
CA SER A 288 14.63 19.44 -114.70
C SER A 288 15.67 18.37 -115.07
N VAL A 289 16.71 18.19 -114.24
CA VAL A 289 17.81 17.25 -114.52
C VAL A 289 17.38 15.80 -114.31
N SER A 290 16.52 15.54 -113.32
CA SER A 290 15.95 14.22 -113.10
C SER A 290 15.05 13.78 -114.28
N ALA A 291 14.28 14.71 -114.86
CA ALA A 291 13.49 14.43 -116.06
C ALA A 291 14.37 14.11 -117.28
N GLN A 292 15.49 14.82 -117.47
CA GLN A 292 16.47 14.51 -118.52
C GLN A 292 17.06 13.10 -118.35
N LEU A 293 17.46 12.72 -117.13
CA LEU A 293 17.99 11.39 -116.84
C LEU A 293 16.96 10.29 -117.12
N ALA A 294 15.69 10.50 -116.75
CA ALA A 294 14.62 9.56 -117.02
C ALA A 294 14.38 9.37 -118.54
N SER A 295 14.46 10.45 -119.33
CA SER A 295 14.29 10.38 -120.79
C SER A 295 15.45 9.69 -121.53
N SER A 296 16.62 9.59 -120.90
CA SER A 296 17.85 9.02 -121.47
C SER A 296 17.99 7.50 -121.30
N THR A 297 17.12 6.86 -120.52
CA THR A 297 17.32 5.48 -120.04
C THR A 297 16.46 4.41 -120.73
N GLU A 298 15.69 4.74 -121.76
CA GLU A 298 14.93 3.74 -122.53
C GLU A 298 15.88 2.86 -123.37
N LYS A 299 16.22 1.68 -122.82
CA LYS A 299 17.36 0.83 -123.19
C LYS A 299 17.13 -0.25 -124.27
N CYS A 300 16.04 -0.23 -125.03
CA CYS A 300 15.82 -1.24 -126.07
C CYS A 300 15.78 -0.63 -127.47
N PRO A 301 16.93 -0.45 -128.14
CA PRO A 301 16.93 -0.20 -129.57
C PRO A 301 16.28 -1.38 -130.32
N VAL A 302 15.39 -1.06 -131.25
CA VAL A 302 14.77 -2.02 -132.16
C VAL A 302 15.54 -2.01 -133.47
N THR A 303 16.08 -3.14 -133.90
CA THR A 303 16.87 -3.21 -135.15
C THR A 303 15.97 -3.18 -136.38
N CYS A 304 16.22 -2.24 -137.29
CA CYS A 304 15.51 -2.10 -138.56
C CYS A 304 15.85 -3.26 -139.50
N MET A 305 14.86 -4.10 -139.85
CA MET A 305 15.07 -5.27 -140.73
C MET A 305 15.42 -4.90 -142.18
N HIS A 306 15.33 -3.64 -142.58
CA HIS A 306 15.66 -3.19 -143.93
C HIS A 306 17.14 -2.79 -144.09
N CYS A 307 17.68 -2.01 -143.14
CA CYS A 307 19.04 -1.47 -143.20
C CYS A 307 19.96 -1.98 -142.07
N GLY A 308 19.42 -2.65 -141.05
CA GLY A 308 20.17 -3.13 -139.89
C GLY A 308 20.43 -2.07 -138.81
N GLU A 309 19.95 -0.83 -138.99
CA GLU A 309 20.17 0.29 -138.07
C GLU A 309 19.33 0.18 -136.79
N GLN A 310 19.83 0.67 -135.65
CA GLN A 310 19.11 0.63 -134.37
C GLN A 310 18.18 1.84 -134.21
N MET A 311 16.92 1.58 -133.91
CA MET A 311 15.86 2.59 -133.82
C MET A 311 15.32 2.71 -132.39
N ARG A 312 15.00 3.94 -131.96
CA ARG A 312 14.26 4.23 -130.74
C ARG A 312 12.78 4.34 -131.09
N VAL A 313 11.92 3.66 -130.34
CA VAL A 313 10.48 3.83 -130.43
C VAL A 313 10.02 4.59 -129.20
N SER A 314 9.53 5.81 -129.39
CA SER A 314 8.92 6.62 -128.34
C SER A 314 7.42 6.72 -128.58
N PHE A 315 6.63 6.70 -127.52
CA PHE A 315 5.17 6.80 -127.62
C PHE A 315 4.76 8.22 -127.27
N VAL A 316 4.27 8.96 -128.27
CA VAL A 316 3.77 10.33 -128.11
C VAL A 316 2.28 10.34 -128.37
N SER A 317 1.53 11.02 -127.51
CA SER A 317 0.10 11.22 -127.69
C SER A 317 -0.13 12.33 -128.72
N GLU A 318 -0.56 12.00 -129.93
CA GLU A 318 -0.95 13.01 -130.92
C GLU A 318 -2.45 13.34 -130.80
N PRO A 319 -2.83 14.64 -130.72
CA PRO A 319 -4.23 15.04 -130.73
C PRO A 319 -4.97 14.55 -131.99
N GLY A 320 -6.01 13.72 -131.81
CA GLY A 320 -6.88 13.19 -132.89
C GLY A 320 -6.53 11.81 -133.45
N LYS A 321 -5.36 11.23 -133.13
CA LYS A 321 -4.91 9.90 -133.62
C LYS A 321 -4.59 8.88 -132.52
N GLY A 322 -4.65 9.28 -131.25
CA GLY A 322 -4.27 8.45 -130.11
C GLY A 322 -2.77 8.47 -129.83
N ILE A 323 -2.30 7.53 -129.00
CA ILE A 323 -0.86 7.33 -128.78
C ILE A 323 -0.26 6.75 -130.05
N VAL A 324 0.68 7.48 -130.64
CA VAL A 324 1.38 7.09 -131.86
C VAL A 324 2.83 6.75 -131.52
N ALA A 325 3.31 5.66 -132.10
CA ALA A 325 4.71 5.28 -131.98
C ALA A 325 5.55 6.12 -132.96
N GLN A 326 6.38 7.00 -132.42
CA GLN A 326 7.36 7.76 -133.18
C GLN A 326 8.70 7.01 -133.15
N VAL A 327 9.15 6.60 -134.33
CA VAL A 327 10.37 5.82 -134.50
C VAL A 327 11.47 6.75 -135.03
N THR A 328 12.50 6.95 -134.24
CA THR A 328 13.70 7.75 -134.59
C THR A 328 14.94 6.86 -134.50
N GLU A 329 16.07 7.33 -135.01
CA GLU A 329 17.35 6.63 -134.81
C GLU A 329 17.66 6.56 -133.30
N TYR A 330 18.16 5.41 -132.83
CA TYR A 330 18.58 5.25 -131.44
C TYR A 330 20.02 5.72 -131.29
N VAL A 331 20.18 6.87 -130.63
CA VAL A 331 21.49 7.33 -130.17
C VAL A 331 21.56 7.06 -128.66
N PRO A 332 22.34 6.06 -128.21
CA PRO A 332 22.61 5.89 -126.78
C PRO A 332 23.43 7.07 -126.30
N LEU A 333 23.08 7.61 -125.13
CA LEU A 333 23.95 8.56 -124.47
C LEU A 333 25.27 7.86 -124.10
N PRO A 334 26.42 8.47 -124.40
CA PRO A 334 27.72 7.96 -123.95
C PRO A 334 27.72 7.68 -122.45
N GLU A 335 28.42 6.62 -122.01
CA GLU A 335 28.38 6.16 -120.62
C GLU A 335 28.97 7.18 -119.62
N ASP A 336 29.93 7.97 -120.08
CA ASP A 336 30.47 9.14 -119.40
C ASP A 336 29.43 10.27 -119.24
N GLU A 337 28.60 10.53 -120.26
CA GLU A 337 27.52 11.52 -120.17
C GLU A 337 26.38 11.06 -119.23
N TYR A 338 26.00 9.78 -119.27
CA TYR A 338 24.96 9.23 -118.39
C TYR A 338 25.40 9.20 -116.92
N SER A 339 26.64 8.77 -116.66
CA SER A 339 27.21 8.77 -115.29
C SER A 339 27.40 10.19 -114.75
N ALA A 340 27.78 11.15 -115.60
CA ALA A 340 27.82 12.57 -115.23
C ALA A 340 26.43 13.12 -114.88
N LEU A 341 25.40 12.74 -115.64
CA LEU A 341 24.02 13.18 -115.39
C LEU A 341 23.46 12.58 -114.09
N MET A 342 23.73 11.30 -113.81
CA MET A 342 23.35 10.65 -112.55
C MET A 342 24.05 11.27 -111.34
N ALA A 343 25.37 11.51 -111.45
CA ALA A 343 26.13 12.19 -110.41
C ALA A 343 25.59 13.61 -110.12
N ARG A 344 25.09 14.30 -111.15
CA ARG A 344 24.44 15.61 -111.01
C ARG A 344 23.10 15.52 -110.29
N VAL A 345 22.26 14.52 -110.57
CA VAL A 345 21.00 14.28 -109.83
C VAL A 345 21.27 14.02 -108.34
N ASP A 346 22.26 13.19 -108.01
CA ASP A 346 22.62 12.89 -106.62
C ASP A 346 23.22 14.10 -105.90
N ALA A 347 23.98 14.94 -106.60
CA ALA A 347 24.48 16.21 -106.07
C ALA A 347 23.32 17.18 -105.76
N LEU A 348 22.37 17.33 -106.68
CA LEU A 348 21.20 18.20 -106.49
C LEU A 348 20.26 17.70 -105.38
N SER A 349 20.09 16.38 -105.23
CA SER A 349 19.33 15.77 -104.13
C SER A 349 19.93 16.11 -102.76
N ARG A 350 21.27 16.02 -102.65
CA ARG A 350 22.01 16.42 -101.44
C ARG A 350 21.89 17.92 -101.19
N ASN A 351 22.01 18.75 -102.23
CA ASN A 351 21.87 20.20 -102.10
C ASN A 351 20.48 20.59 -101.57
N ARG A 352 19.41 20.00 -102.11
CA ARG A 352 18.03 20.22 -101.63
C ARG A 352 17.86 19.89 -100.16
N ARG A 353 18.45 18.79 -99.68
CA ARG A 353 18.41 18.41 -98.25
C ARG A 353 19.11 19.46 -97.39
N ASN A 354 20.31 19.87 -97.79
CA ASN A 354 21.10 20.88 -97.08
C ASN A 354 20.39 22.24 -97.02
N CYS A 355 19.80 22.69 -98.13
CA CYS A 355 19.02 23.94 -98.15
C CYS A 355 17.76 23.86 -97.25
N SER A 356 17.11 22.69 -97.19
CA SER A 356 15.94 22.48 -96.33
C SER A 356 16.30 22.54 -94.84
N GLU A 357 17.41 21.90 -94.45
CA GLU A 357 17.90 21.88 -93.07
C GLU A 357 18.38 23.27 -92.63
N ALA A 358 19.09 23.99 -93.51
CA ALA A 358 19.52 25.37 -93.26
C ALA A 358 18.33 26.33 -93.05
N LEU A 359 17.24 26.14 -93.82
CA LEU A 359 16.02 26.93 -93.66
C LEU A 359 15.33 26.66 -92.30
N GLU A 360 15.23 25.40 -91.89
CA GLU A 360 14.58 25.02 -90.64
C GLU A 360 15.34 25.55 -89.41
N ILE A 361 16.67 25.45 -89.42
CA ILE A 361 17.53 26.01 -88.36
C ILE A 361 17.31 27.53 -88.23
N ALA A 362 17.36 28.25 -89.35
CA ALA A 362 17.18 29.70 -89.36
C ALA A 362 15.77 30.13 -88.89
N MET A 363 14.72 29.38 -89.27
CA MET A 363 13.34 29.67 -88.83
C MET A 363 13.13 29.46 -87.33
N ASN A 364 13.72 28.41 -86.75
CA ASN A 364 13.64 28.17 -85.31
C ASN A 364 14.40 29.23 -84.51
N GLU A 365 15.57 29.64 -85.01
CA GLU A 365 16.39 30.69 -84.41
C GLU A 365 15.66 32.05 -84.45
N PHE A 366 15.02 32.38 -85.58
CA PHE A 366 14.19 33.58 -85.71
C PHE A 366 12.97 33.57 -84.76
N HIS A 367 12.29 32.43 -84.61
CA HIS A 367 11.13 32.35 -83.70
C HIS A 367 11.52 32.52 -82.23
N ALA A 368 12.60 31.87 -81.78
CA ALA A 368 13.09 32.01 -80.42
C ALA A 368 13.46 33.47 -80.11
N MET A 369 14.15 34.15 -81.04
CA MET A 369 14.46 35.56 -80.88
C MET A 369 13.22 36.48 -80.98
N SER A 370 12.30 36.24 -81.90
CA SER A 370 11.11 37.09 -82.06
C SER A 370 10.24 37.14 -80.79
N GLU A 371 10.10 36.03 -80.08
CA GLU A 371 9.34 35.98 -78.82
C GLU A 371 10.04 36.73 -77.68
N LEU A 372 11.37 36.65 -77.60
CA LEU A 372 12.16 37.43 -76.63
C LEU A 372 12.07 38.95 -76.90
N SER A 373 12.10 39.36 -78.18
CA SER A 373 11.96 40.77 -78.59
C SER A 373 10.61 41.39 -78.17
N LYS A 374 9.50 40.67 -78.39
CA LYS A 374 8.15 41.14 -77.99
C LYS A 374 8.03 41.32 -76.47
N ALA A 375 8.68 40.45 -75.69
CA ALA A 375 8.66 40.54 -74.24
C ALA A 375 9.39 41.80 -73.71
N ALA A 376 10.44 42.27 -74.39
CA ALA A 376 11.16 43.50 -74.01
C ALA A 376 10.48 44.81 -74.44
N GLN A 377 9.71 44.80 -75.53
CA GLN A 377 9.00 46.01 -75.99
C GLN A 377 7.76 46.36 -75.14
N GLY A 378 7.35 45.47 -74.22
CA GLY A 378 6.27 45.68 -73.26
C GLY A 378 6.62 46.64 -72.11
N GLY A 379 7.03 47.87 -72.42
CA GLY A 379 6.87 49.09 -71.61
C GLY A 379 7.10 49.03 -70.09
N THR A 380 8.04 48.22 -69.59
CA THR A 380 8.45 48.26 -68.17
C THR A 380 9.67 49.16 -68.01
N GLU A 381 9.65 50.07 -67.03
CA GLU A 381 10.83 50.88 -66.69
C GLU A 381 12.06 49.98 -66.50
N PRO A 382 13.26 50.41 -66.94
CA PRO A 382 14.47 49.61 -66.78
C PRO A 382 14.74 49.37 -65.29
N MET A 383 14.92 48.11 -64.90
CA MET A 383 15.27 47.73 -63.54
C MET A 383 16.73 48.06 -63.27
N THR A 384 17.00 49.10 -62.47
CA THR A 384 18.36 49.58 -62.21
C THR A 384 19.10 48.74 -61.15
N GLN A 385 20.43 48.72 -61.19
CA GLN A 385 21.24 48.10 -60.12
C GLN A 385 20.99 48.81 -58.79
N GLU A 386 20.78 50.13 -58.82
CA GLU A 386 20.42 50.93 -57.65
C GLU A 386 19.13 50.41 -56.99
N ARG A 387 18.10 50.09 -57.78
CA ARG A 387 16.83 49.58 -57.24
C ARG A 387 16.94 48.18 -56.63
N ILE A 388 17.74 47.30 -57.24
CA ILE A 388 18.05 45.98 -56.67
C ILE A 388 18.84 46.12 -55.37
N LYS A 389 19.79 47.06 -55.32
CA LYS A 389 20.57 47.36 -54.13
C LYS A 389 19.67 47.89 -53.01
N GLU A 390 18.76 48.82 -53.30
CA GLU A 390 17.76 49.31 -52.33
C GLU A 390 16.91 48.18 -51.74
N LEU A 391 16.43 47.25 -52.58
CA LEU A 391 15.66 46.09 -52.12
C LEU A 391 16.50 45.13 -51.27
N ALA A 392 17.77 44.90 -51.65
CA ALA A 392 18.69 44.07 -50.88
C ALA A 392 19.02 44.69 -49.52
N ASP A 393 19.29 46.00 -49.47
CA ASP A 393 19.52 46.75 -48.24
C ASP A 393 18.27 46.73 -47.36
N ALA A 394 17.08 46.82 -47.96
CA ALA A 394 15.79 46.75 -47.25
C ALA A 394 15.44 45.36 -46.70
N VAL A 395 15.93 44.27 -47.31
CA VAL A 395 15.86 42.91 -46.75
C VAL A 395 16.86 42.77 -45.60
N ALA A 396 18.11 43.19 -45.83
CA ALA A 396 19.17 43.12 -44.83
C ALA A 396 18.85 43.92 -43.56
N ASP A 397 18.18 45.07 -43.68
CA ASP A 397 17.71 45.86 -42.53
C ASP A 397 16.69 45.09 -41.68
N ILE A 398 15.70 44.45 -42.32
CA ILE A 398 14.69 43.66 -41.60
C ILE A 398 15.30 42.41 -40.98
N ASP A 399 16.16 41.70 -41.72
CA ASP A 399 16.88 40.54 -41.18
C ASP A 399 17.76 40.94 -39.99
N GLY A 400 18.41 42.11 -40.06
CA GLY A 400 19.13 42.72 -38.94
C GLY A 400 18.23 42.97 -37.73
N GLN A 401 17.05 43.56 -37.93
CA GLN A 401 16.06 43.78 -36.86
C GLN A 401 15.56 42.46 -36.25
N VAL A 402 15.28 41.45 -37.08
CA VAL A 402 14.89 40.11 -36.62
C VAL A 402 16.01 39.45 -35.82
N SER A 403 17.27 39.59 -36.25
CA SER A 403 18.44 39.07 -35.53
C SER A 403 18.55 39.68 -34.13
N VAL A 404 18.39 41.00 -33.99
CA VAL A 404 18.39 41.67 -32.68
C VAL A 404 17.27 41.15 -31.78
N LEU A 405 16.06 40.97 -32.31
CA LEU A 405 14.93 40.43 -31.55
C LEU A 405 15.16 38.97 -31.12
N LEU A 406 15.82 38.16 -31.96
CA LEU A 406 16.21 36.78 -31.63
C LEU A 406 17.26 36.75 -30.50
N GLU A 407 18.22 37.68 -30.50
CA GLU A 407 19.19 37.83 -29.41
C GLU A 407 18.51 38.23 -28.10
N GLU A 408 17.59 39.20 -28.12
CA GLU A 408 16.78 39.57 -26.95
C GLU A 408 15.94 38.40 -26.42
N GLN A 409 15.35 37.60 -27.32
CA GLN A 409 14.61 36.39 -26.96
C GLN A 409 15.52 35.35 -26.30
N ALA A 410 16.71 35.12 -26.87
CA ALA A 410 17.69 34.18 -26.35
C ALA A 410 18.22 34.57 -24.96
N GLU A 411 18.32 35.87 -24.65
CA GLU A 411 18.72 36.35 -23.32
C GLU A 411 17.63 36.13 -22.25
N LYS A 412 16.35 36.29 -22.63
CA LYS A 412 15.21 36.21 -21.70
C LYS A 412 14.73 34.78 -21.46
N TYR A 413 14.85 33.90 -22.44
CA TYR A 413 14.34 32.53 -22.36
C TYR A 413 14.90 31.72 -21.17
N PRO A 414 16.23 31.72 -20.87
CA PRO A 414 16.77 31.05 -19.70
C PRO A 414 16.18 31.56 -18.38
N LYS A 415 16.00 32.89 -18.25
CA LYS A 415 15.43 33.52 -17.04
C LYS A 415 14.01 33.03 -16.77
N VAL A 416 13.19 32.85 -17.81
CA VAL A 416 11.84 32.27 -17.68
C VAL A 416 11.90 30.80 -17.28
N MET A 417 12.83 30.01 -17.85
CA MET A 417 12.98 28.60 -17.47
C MET A 417 13.40 28.46 -16.00
N ASP A 418 14.33 29.30 -15.53
CA ASP A 418 14.78 29.32 -14.13
C ASP A 418 13.63 29.67 -13.17
N LEU A 419 12.85 30.71 -13.50
CA LEU A 419 11.68 31.10 -12.71
C LEU A 419 10.56 30.04 -12.73
N ARG A 420 10.34 29.34 -13.85
CA ARG A 420 9.42 28.20 -13.93
C ARG A 420 9.89 27.04 -13.07
N ALA A 421 11.18 26.71 -13.10
CA ALA A 421 11.76 25.69 -12.23
C ALA A 421 11.65 26.08 -10.75
N ALA A 422 11.83 27.37 -10.42
CA ALA A 422 11.56 27.90 -9.08
C ALA A 422 10.08 27.75 -8.69
N ALA A 423 9.14 28.06 -9.59
CA ALA A 423 7.69 27.90 -9.35
C ALA A 423 7.30 26.45 -9.03
N VAL A 424 7.86 25.48 -9.75
CA VAL A 424 7.66 24.05 -9.47
C VAL A 424 8.18 23.69 -8.08
N ARG A 425 9.39 24.13 -7.72
CA ARG A 425 9.96 23.90 -6.38
C ARG A 425 9.12 24.52 -5.26
N VAL A 426 8.51 25.70 -5.48
CA VAL A 426 7.57 26.33 -4.53
C VAL A 426 6.34 25.44 -4.33
N LYS A 427 5.77 24.90 -5.40
CA LYS A 427 4.62 23.99 -5.31
C LYS A 427 4.99 22.71 -4.58
N ASP A 428 6.13 22.10 -4.91
CA ASP A 428 6.64 20.91 -4.24
C ASP A 428 6.87 21.16 -2.74
N ALA A 429 7.36 22.34 -2.37
CA ALA A 429 7.53 22.75 -0.99
C ALA A 429 6.18 22.74 -0.22
N VAL A 430 5.11 23.28 -0.81
CA VAL A 430 3.76 23.23 -0.20
C VAL A 430 3.28 21.80 0.02
N ASP A 431 3.45 20.92 -0.97
CA ASP A 431 3.05 19.51 -0.87
C ASP A 431 3.90 18.72 0.13
N ILE A 432 5.18 19.05 0.28
CA ILE A 432 6.08 18.49 1.29
C ILE A 432 5.67 18.96 2.68
N GLU A 433 5.37 20.25 2.87
CA GLU A 433 4.90 20.81 4.15
C GLU A 433 3.65 20.08 4.64
N LYS A 434 2.64 19.94 3.77
CA LYS A 434 1.39 19.23 4.09
C LYS A 434 1.64 17.78 4.51
N ARG A 435 2.44 17.03 3.74
CA ARG A 435 2.77 15.63 4.06
C ARG A 435 3.59 15.51 5.34
N ALA A 436 4.49 16.44 5.60
CA ALA A 436 5.26 16.49 6.85
C ALA A 436 4.33 16.73 8.05
N GLN A 437 3.33 17.62 7.93
CA GLN A 437 2.33 17.83 8.98
C GLN A 437 1.45 16.59 9.21
N GLU A 438 1.04 15.89 8.14
CA GLU A 438 0.29 14.64 8.24
C GLU A 438 1.09 13.53 8.95
N LEU A 439 2.37 13.38 8.61
CA LEU A 439 3.27 12.45 9.29
C LEU A 439 3.49 12.83 10.75
N HIS A 440 3.68 14.13 11.07
CA HIS A 440 3.79 14.58 12.45
C HIS A 440 2.53 14.25 13.27
N ARG A 441 1.34 14.47 12.72
CA ARG A 441 0.07 14.06 13.33
C ARG A 441 0.01 12.54 13.52
N SER A 442 0.40 11.75 12.52
CA SER A 442 0.47 10.29 12.62
C SER A 442 1.38 9.83 13.75
N VAL A 443 2.56 10.45 13.92
CA VAL A 443 3.45 10.17 15.06
C VAL A 443 2.73 10.41 16.38
N GLY A 444 2.09 11.58 16.56
CA GLY A 444 1.37 11.90 17.79
C GLY A 444 0.20 10.95 18.08
N GLU A 445 -0.53 10.52 17.05
CA GLU A 445 -1.61 9.52 17.19
C GLU A 445 -1.06 8.16 17.66
N TRP A 446 0.05 7.70 17.09
CA TRP A 446 0.70 6.45 17.50
C TRP A 446 1.37 6.56 18.87
N GLU A 447 1.97 7.70 19.23
CA GLU A 447 2.56 7.92 20.56
C GLU A 447 1.50 7.85 21.67
N LYS A 448 0.31 8.42 21.47
CA LYS A 448 -0.82 8.23 22.41
C LYS A 448 -1.24 6.76 22.51
N CYS A 449 -1.22 6.04 21.40
CA CYS A 449 -1.52 4.60 21.37
C CYS A 449 -0.48 3.81 22.17
N VAL A 450 0.80 4.16 22.04
CA VAL A 450 1.92 3.60 22.83
C VAL A 450 1.70 3.84 24.32
N GLU A 451 1.46 5.08 24.73
CA GLU A 451 1.19 5.44 26.14
C GLU A 451 -0.01 4.69 26.70
N ALA A 452 -1.10 4.60 25.93
CA ALA A 452 -2.31 3.89 26.37
C ALA A 452 -2.10 2.38 26.57
N LEU A 453 -1.27 1.75 25.73
CA LEU A 453 -1.01 0.31 25.75
C LEU A 453 0.22 -0.09 26.58
N ALA A 454 0.95 0.88 27.13
CA ALA A 454 2.11 0.66 27.98
C ALA A 454 1.72 -0.18 29.24
N PRO A 455 2.67 -0.88 29.89
CA PRO A 455 2.38 -1.69 31.06
C PRO A 455 1.67 -0.95 32.21
N ASP A 456 1.94 0.34 32.36
CA ASP A 456 1.36 1.28 33.33
C ASP A 456 0.11 2.02 32.81
N GLY A 457 -0.30 1.76 31.57
CA GLY A 457 -1.51 2.30 30.95
C GLY A 457 -2.75 1.45 31.20
N ILE A 458 -3.54 1.21 30.15
CA ILE A 458 -4.77 0.40 30.20
C ILE A 458 -4.56 -1.00 30.83
N PRO A 459 -3.46 -1.72 30.58
CA PRO A 459 -3.18 -2.99 31.27
C PRO A 459 -3.19 -2.88 32.80
N ALA A 460 -2.57 -1.84 33.36
CA ALA A 460 -2.55 -1.61 34.80
C ALA A 460 -3.93 -1.22 35.34
N GLU A 461 -4.72 -0.43 34.59
CA GLU A 461 -6.09 -0.08 34.96
C GLU A 461 -6.98 -1.33 35.03
N ILE A 462 -6.92 -2.18 34.02
CA ILE A 462 -7.65 -3.46 33.99
C ILE A 462 -7.27 -4.34 35.19
N LEU A 463 -5.98 -4.40 35.49
CA LEU A 463 -5.49 -5.18 36.62
C LEU A 463 -5.97 -4.60 37.95
N SER A 464 -5.96 -3.27 38.08
CA SER A 464 -6.51 -2.57 39.24
C SER A 464 -8.00 -2.84 39.42
N ASP A 465 -8.78 -2.78 38.34
CA ASP A 465 -10.21 -3.09 38.37
C ASP A 465 -10.48 -4.55 38.77
N THR A 466 -9.60 -5.46 38.36
CA THR A 466 -9.64 -6.88 38.77
C THR A 466 -9.29 -7.06 40.24
N LEU A 467 -8.29 -6.34 40.76
CA LEU A 467 -7.85 -6.47 42.15
C LEU A 467 -8.78 -5.77 43.14
N LYS A 468 -9.51 -4.74 42.69
CA LYS A 468 -10.32 -3.89 43.58
C LYS A 468 -11.38 -4.67 44.36
N PRO A 469 -12.27 -5.49 43.76
CA PRO A 469 -13.27 -6.25 44.53
C PRO A 469 -12.64 -7.18 45.57
N VAL A 470 -11.50 -7.79 45.24
CA VAL A 470 -10.77 -8.69 46.13
C VAL A 470 -10.20 -7.92 47.31
N ASN A 471 -9.48 -6.82 47.04
CA ASN A 471 -8.87 -6.00 48.08
C ASN A 471 -9.90 -5.24 48.94
N ASP A 472 -11.06 -4.90 48.37
CA ASP A 472 -12.17 -4.31 49.12
C ASP A 472 -12.72 -5.32 50.14
N ARG A 473 -12.95 -6.57 49.75
CA ARG A 473 -13.38 -7.63 50.69
C ARG A 473 -12.33 -7.97 51.74
N LEU A 474 -11.04 -7.99 51.36
CA LEU A 474 -9.95 -8.16 52.33
C LEU A 474 -9.90 -7.01 53.34
N ARG A 475 -10.22 -5.79 52.91
CA ARG A 475 -10.35 -4.62 53.81
C ARG A 475 -11.54 -4.76 54.76
N GLU A 476 -12.68 -5.25 54.31
CA GLU A 476 -13.81 -5.53 55.19
C GLU A 476 -13.42 -6.51 56.31
N THR A 477 -12.69 -7.58 55.98
CA THR A 477 -12.17 -8.53 56.99
C THR A 477 -11.24 -7.83 58.00
N CYS A 478 -10.32 -6.99 57.52
CA CYS A 478 -9.43 -6.19 58.36
C CYS A 478 -10.23 -5.30 59.33
N LEU A 479 -11.22 -4.56 58.83
CA LEU A 479 -12.06 -3.67 59.64
C LEU A 479 -12.89 -4.43 60.68
N ALA A 480 -13.41 -5.61 60.32
CA ALA A 480 -14.23 -6.43 61.21
C ALA A 480 -13.42 -7.12 62.33
N THR A 481 -12.16 -7.44 62.06
CA THR A 481 -11.33 -8.25 62.97
C THR A 481 -10.26 -7.45 63.71
N GLY A 482 -9.87 -6.28 63.18
CA GLY A 482 -8.67 -5.55 63.60
C GLY A 482 -7.36 -6.27 63.25
N TRP A 483 -7.40 -7.29 62.40
CA TRP A 483 -6.20 -7.97 61.90
C TRP A 483 -5.44 -7.08 60.89
N PRO A 484 -4.16 -7.38 60.61
CA PRO A 484 -3.41 -6.71 59.55
C PRO A 484 -4.16 -6.65 58.23
N GLN A 485 -4.06 -5.53 57.53
CA GLN A 485 -4.65 -5.36 56.21
C GLN A 485 -3.96 -6.28 55.23
N ILE A 486 -4.71 -7.27 54.73
CA ILE A 486 -4.25 -8.14 53.65
C ILE A 486 -4.48 -7.44 52.32
N THR A 487 -3.48 -7.44 51.46
CA THR A 487 -3.59 -6.88 50.11
C THR A 487 -2.89 -7.79 49.10
N ILE A 488 -3.47 -7.89 47.91
CA ILE A 488 -2.81 -8.45 46.74
C ILE A 488 -2.40 -7.29 45.84
N ASP A 489 -1.10 -7.13 45.62
CA ASP A 489 -0.55 -6.05 44.80
C ASP A 489 -0.59 -6.37 43.29
N PRO A 490 -0.32 -5.40 42.40
CA PRO A 490 -0.27 -5.64 40.94
C PRO A 490 0.76 -6.69 40.49
N THR A 491 1.78 -6.97 41.30
CA THR A 491 2.77 -8.04 41.04
C THR A 491 2.31 -9.43 41.54
N MET A 492 1.05 -9.51 41.97
CA MET A 492 0.38 -10.66 42.56
C MET A 492 0.99 -11.08 43.91
N GLN A 493 1.72 -10.22 44.63
CA GLN A 493 2.22 -10.55 45.95
C GLN A 493 1.13 -10.39 47.00
N VAL A 494 1.05 -11.35 47.93
CA VAL A 494 0.21 -11.26 49.12
C VAL A 494 1.02 -10.55 50.20
N LEU A 495 0.49 -9.44 50.70
CA LEU A 495 1.09 -8.62 51.74
C LEU A 495 0.14 -8.50 52.94
N ALA A 496 0.68 -8.43 54.14
CA ALA A 496 -0.04 -8.07 55.36
C ALA A 496 0.62 -6.81 55.94
N ASP A 497 -0.11 -5.69 55.97
CA ASP A 497 0.43 -4.35 56.31
C ASP A 497 1.75 -4.03 55.57
N GLY A 498 1.83 -4.41 54.29
CA GLY A 498 3.02 -4.23 53.44
C GLY A 498 4.11 -5.31 53.58
N ARG A 499 4.01 -6.22 54.56
CA ARG A 499 4.98 -7.32 54.74
C ARG A 499 4.62 -8.54 53.87
N ARG A 500 5.60 -9.09 53.16
CA ARG A 500 5.40 -10.27 52.30
C ARG A 500 4.93 -11.50 53.09
N TYR A 501 3.96 -12.23 52.53
CA TYR A 501 3.36 -13.44 53.13
C TYR A 501 4.39 -14.44 53.66
N GLY A 502 5.42 -14.76 52.87
CA GLY A 502 6.45 -15.73 53.27
C GLY A 502 7.27 -15.33 54.49
N LEU A 503 7.23 -14.06 54.90
CA LEU A 503 7.93 -13.53 56.08
C LEU A 503 7.04 -13.42 57.31
N LEU A 504 5.76 -13.79 57.23
CA LEU A 504 4.81 -13.72 58.33
C LEU A 504 5.00 -14.87 59.33
N SER A 505 4.61 -14.66 60.59
CA SER A 505 4.50 -15.74 61.57
C SER A 505 3.39 -16.73 61.18
N GLU A 506 3.37 -17.92 61.77
CA GLU A 506 2.35 -18.93 61.46
C GLU A 506 0.91 -18.43 61.71
N SER A 507 0.66 -17.78 62.85
CA SER A 507 -0.64 -17.19 63.16
C SER A 507 -1.00 -16.00 62.26
N ALA A 508 0.00 -15.26 61.74
CA ALA A 508 -0.24 -14.19 60.79
C ALA A 508 -0.53 -14.70 59.37
N ARG A 509 0.16 -15.76 58.93
CA ARG A 509 -0.17 -16.46 57.67
C ARG A 509 -1.58 -17.01 57.72
N TRP A 510 -1.94 -17.68 58.81
CA TRP A 510 -3.29 -18.23 58.99
C TRP A 510 -4.40 -17.17 58.83
N ARG A 511 -4.22 -15.98 59.43
CA ARG A 511 -5.19 -14.87 59.30
C ARG A 511 -5.25 -14.33 57.88
N ALA A 512 -4.12 -14.28 57.18
CA ALA A 512 -4.09 -13.93 55.76
C ALA A 512 -4.82 -14.96 54.90
N ASP A 513 -4.58 -16.25 55.15
CA ASP A 513 -5.25 -17.35 54.43
C ASP A 513 -6.77 -17.34 54.69
N ALA A 514 -7.19 -17.07 55.93
CA ALA A 514 -8.62 -16.95 56.29
C ALA A 514 -9.30 -15.78 55.57
N ALA A 515 -8.67 -14.60 55.52
CA ALA A 515 -9.20 -13.45 54.80
C ALA A 515 -9.27 -13.70 53.28
N ILE A 516 -8.27 -14.37 52.71
CA ILE A 516 -8.26 -14.73 51.29
C ILE A 516 -9.35 -15.77 50.98
N ALA A 517 -9.54 -16.78 51.83
CA ALA A 517 -10.59 -17.77 51.67
C ALA A 517 -12.00 -17.13 51.73
N ASP A 518 -12.23 -16.18 52.64
CA ASP A 518 -13.46 -15.38 52.67
C ASP A 518 -13.66 -14.58 51.39
N ALA A 519 -12.63 -13.85 50.93
CA ALA A 519 -12.72 -13.07 49.69
C ALA A 519 -13.02 -13.95 48.46
N ILE A 520 -12.40 -15.12 48.36
CA ILE A 520 -12.68 -16.08 47.28
C ILE A 520 -14.10 -16.63 47.40
N SER A 521 -14.55 -17.00 48.59
CA SER A 521 -15.89 -17.56 48.79
C SER A 521 -17.00 -16.56 48.45
N HIS A 522 -16.83 -15.32 48.91
CA HIS A 522 -17.76 -14.21 48.64
C HIS A 522 -17.86 -13.92 47.14
N LEU A 523 -16.73 -13.72 46.46
CA LEU A 523 -16.72 -13.36 45.04
C LEU A 523 -17.10 -14.52 44.10
N SER A 524 -16.78 -15.76 44.48
CA SER A 524 -17.17 -16.94 43.70
C SER A 524 -18.63 -17.37 43.90
N GLY A 525 -19.31 -16.83 44.93
CA GLY A 525 -20.67 -17.22 45.29
C GLY A 525 -20.80 -18.62 45.87
N LEU A 526 -19.69 -19.28 46.24
CA LEU A 526 -19.73 -20.64 46.79
C LEU A 526 -20.30 -20.69 48.20
N GLN A 527 -20.23 -19.57 48.96
CA GLN A 527 -20.80 -19.45 50.30
C GLN A 527 -20.32 -20.54 51.27
N LEU A 528 -19.08 -20.99 51.10
CA LEU A 528 -18.42 -22.02 51.89
C LEU A 528 -17.14 -21.45 52.50
N LEU A 529 -16.92 -21.63 53.80
CA LEU A 529 -15.67 -21.26 54.46
C LEU A 529 -15.20 -22.41 55.35
N ILE A 530 -13.97 -22.86 55.19
CA ILE A 530 -13.39 -23.97 55.94
C ILE A 530 -12.05 -23.54 56.52
N LEU A 531 -11.97 -23.44 57.85
CA LEU A 531 -10.79 -22.98 58.57
C LEU A 531 -10.34 -24.03 59.60
N ASP A 532 -9.21 -24.69 59.33
CA ASP A 532 -8.58 -25.61 60.27
C ASP A 532 -7.51 -24.92 61.13
N ARG A 533 -7.17 -25.49 62.28
CA ARG A 533 -6.17 -24.99 63.22
C ARG A 533 -6.48 -23.60 63.79
N VAL A 534 -7.73 -23.33 64.12
CA VAL A 534 -8.14 -22.10 64.81
C VAL A 534 -7.36 -21.88 66.11
N ASP A 535 -6.87 -22.96 66.74
CA ASP A 535 -6.02 -22.92 67.94
C ASP A 535 -4.62 -22.31 67.74
N VAL A 536 -4.19 -22.04 66.50
CA VAL A 536 -2.97 -21.26 66.23
C VAL A 536 -3.09 -19.80 66.69
N LEU A 537 -4.33 -19.33 66.87
CA LEU A 537 -4.63 -17.98 67.33
C LEU A 537 -4.58 -17.90 68.87
N ASP A 538 -4.06 -16.78 69.37
CA ASP A 538 -4.19 -16.42 70.78
C ASP A 538 -5.66 -16.12 71.15
N LEU A 539 -5.91 -15.82 72.43
CA LEU A 539 -7.28 -15.59 72.91
C LEU A 539 -7.93 -14.37 72.27
N GLN A 540 -7.18 -13.28 72.07
CA GLN A 540 -7.68 -12.03 71.49
C GLN A 540 -8.08 -12.24 70.03
N ASN A 541 -7.23 -12.87 69.24
CA ASN A 541 -7.50 -13.13 67.82
C ASN A 541 -8.60 -14.18 67.63
N ARG A 542 -8.78 -15.14 68.56
CA ARG A 542 -9.93 -16.04 68.56
C ARG A 542 -11.25 -15.31 68.82
N ALA A 543 -11.26 -14.36 69.77
CA ALA A 543 -12.44 -13.54 70.01
C ALA A 543 -12.80 -12.68 68.77
N ALA A 544 -11.79 -12.11 68.11
CA ALA A 544 -11.97 -11.38 66.85
C ALA A 544 -12.52 -12.28 65.73
N LEU A 545 -11.98 -13.49 65.55
CA LEU A 545 -12.49 -14.49 64.61
C LEU A 545 -13.97 -14.79 64.88
N MET A 546 -14.34 -15.13 66.12
CA MET A 546 -15.73 -15.48 66.44
C MET A 546 -16.70 -14.32 66.22
N THR A 547 -16.27 -13.09 66.52
CA THR A 547 -17.05 -11.88 66.26
C THR A 547 -17.28 -11.68 64.76
N TRP A 548 -16.22 -11.82 63.96
CA TRP A 548 -16.29 -11.72 62.50
C TRP A 548 -17.16 -12.81 61.88
N ILE A 549 -16.96 -14.08 62.26
CA ILE A 549 -17.78 -15.22 61.79
C ILE A 549 -19.26 -14.99 62.12
N ASN A 550 -19.58 -14.52 63.34
CA ASN A 550 -20.97 -14.22 63.69
C ASN A 550 -21.56 -13.07 62.86
N GLY A 551 -20.74 -12.09 62.46
CA GLY A 551 -21.16 -10.97 61.60
C GLY A 551 -21.42 -11.41 60.16
N ILE A 552 -20.60 -12.30 59.60
CA ILE A 552 -20.72 -12.72 58.20
C ILE A 552 -21.56 -13.99 58.00
N LYS A 553 -21.97 -14.70 59.06
CA LYS A 553 -22.65 -16.01 58.93
C LYS A 553 -23.87 -15.99 58.00
N GLY A 554 -24.58 -14.85 57.88
CA GLY A 554 -25.71 -14.71 56.97
C GLY A 554 -25.35 -14.70 55.48
N GLU A 555 -24.08 -14.47 55.13
CA GLU A 555 -23.57 -14.52 53.76
C GLU A 555 -23.19 -15.96 53.34
N TYR A 556 -23.17 -16.90 54.28
CA TYR A 556 -22.65 -18.25 54.07
C TYR A 556 -23.76 -19.31 54.17
N SER A 557 -23.61 -20.36 53.38
CA SER A 557 -24.40 -21.58 53.48
C SER A 557 -23.76 -22.56 54.46
N THR A 558 -22.42 -22.58 54.55
CA THR A 558 -21.68 -23.44 55.48
C THR A 558 -20.34 -22.81 55.89
N ILE A 559 -20.08 -22.75 57.20
CA ILE A 559 -18.79 -22.37 57.78
C ILE A 559 -18.31 -23.49 58.70
N LEU A 560 -17.13 -24.04 58.44
CA LEU A 560 -16.52 -25.11 59.23
C LEU A 560 -15.27 -24.58 59.93
N LEU A 561 -15.26 -24.70 61.26
CA LEU A 561 -14.14 -24.32 62.10
C LEU A 561 -13.60 -25.56 62.79
N PHE A 562 -12.29 -25.77 62.76
CA PHE A 562 -11.63 -26.86 63.49
C PHE A 562 -10.66 -26.28 64.50
N ALA A 563 -10.80 -26.68 65.76
CA ALA A 563 -10.01 -26.13 66.86
C ALA A 563 -9.64 -27.19 67.89
N THR A 564 -8.39 -27.18 68.35
CA THR A 564 -8.05 -27.90 69.58
C THR A 564 -8.50 -27.10 70.81
N LEU A 565 -9.44 -27.66 71.58
CA LEU A 565 -9.99 -27.05 72.79
C LEU A 565 -9.98 -28.04 73.94
N LYS A 566 -10.11 -27.54 75.18
CA LYS A 566 -10.25 -28.38 76.39
C LYS A 566 -11.69 -28.87 76.63
N LYS A 567 -12.66 -28.09 76.15
CA LYS A 567 -14.09 -28.39 76.17
C LYS A 567 -14.81 -27.56 75.11
N LEU A 568 -16.03 -27.93 74.76
CA LEU A 568 -16.87 -27.18 73.86
C LEU A 568 -17.30 -25.84 74.53
N PRO A 569 -17.18 -24.69 73.86
CA PRO A 569 -17.68 -23.43 74.39
C PRO A 569 -19.20 -23.32 74.23
N LYS A 570 -19.84 -22.42 74.99
CA LYS A 570 -21.21 -22.01 74.69
C LYS A 570 -21.22 -21.23 73.38
N LEU A 571 -22.01 -21.70 72.42
CA LEU A 571 -22.08 -21.12 71.08
C LEU A 571 -23.35 -20.26 70.91
N PRO A 572 -23.28 -19.14 70.17
CA PRO A 572 -24.45 -18.35 69.80
C PRO A 572 -25.42 -19.11 68.89
N GLU A 573 -26.65 -18.59 68.76
CA GLU A 573 -27.65 -19.12 67.83
C GLU A 573 -27.13 -19.15 66.38
N GLY A 574 -27.48 -20.23 65.67
CA GLY A 574 -27.02 -20.49 64.30
C GLY A 574 -25.62 -21.10 64.21
N MET A 575 -25.01 -21.45 65.35
CA MET A 575 -23.75 -22.20 65.42
C MET A 575 -23.94 -23.51 66.19
N ALA A 576 -23.39 -24.60 65.67
CA ALA A 576 -23.38 -25.91 66.31
C ALA A 576 -21.95 -26.34 66.64
N GLY A 577 -21.76 -27.03 67.77
CA GLY A 577 -20.47 -27.54 68.21
C GLY A 577 -20.47 -29.06 68.23
N HIS A 578 -19.36 -29.65 67.77
CA HIS A 578 -19.19 -31.08 67.61
C HIS A 578 -17.90 -31.50 68.32
N TRP A 579 -18.03 -32.31 69.37
CA TRP A 579 -16.88 -32.77 70.14
C TRP A 579 -16.38 -34.11 69.64
N LEU A 580 -15.12 -34.16 69.18
CA LEU A 580 -14.48 -35.37 68.68
C LEU A 580 -13.65 -36.06 69.76
N VAL A 581 -13.81 -37.38 69.84
CA VAL A 581 -12.99 -38.27 70.66
C VAL A 581 -12.68 -39.52 69.84
N ASN A 582 -11.40 -39.89 69.73
CA ASN A 582 -10.96 -41.13 69.07
C ASN A 582 -11.52 -41.36 67.65
N GLY A 583 -11.77 -40.30 66.88
CA GLY A 583 -12.28 -40.41 65.51
C GLY A 583 -13.79 -40.52 65.38
N GLU A 584 -14.54 -40.29 66.46
CA GLU A 584 -15.99 -40.30 66.50
C GLU A 584 -16.51 -38.97 67.05
N CYS A 585 -17.69 -38.54 66.59
CA CYS A 585 -18.38 -37.39 67.18
C CYS A 585 -19.16 -37.88 68.40
N ALA A 586 -18.81 -37.40 69.58
CA ALA A 586 -19.57 -37.70 70.79
C ALA A 586 -20.96 -37.05 70.65
N GLN A 587 -22.03 -37.85 70.65
CA GLN A 587 -23.39 -37.32 70.69
C GLN A 587 -23.62 -36.59 72.01
N GLU A 588 -24.06 -35.33 71.95
CA GLU A 588 -24.61 -34.64 73.12
C GLU A 588 -25.89 -35.35 73.54
N THR A 589 -25.80 -36.22 74.55
CA THR A 589 -26.94 -36.42 75.43
C THR A 589 -27.01 -35.17 76.29
N GLY A 590 -28.04 -34.35 76.08
CA GLY A 590 -28.34 -33.24 76.96
C GLY A 590 -28.61 -33.76 78.37
N ASN A 591 -27.57 -33.83 79.19
CA ASN A 591 -27.59 -33.69 80.65
C ASN A 591 -26.17 -33.86 81.21
N GLU A 592 -25.73 -32.84 81.94
CA GLU A 592 -24.75 -32.89 83.04
C GLU A 592 -23.58 -33.88 82.90
N LEU A 593 -22.45 -33.41 82.37
CA LEU A 593 -21.16 -33.96 82.76
C LEU A 593 -20.78 -33.35 84.11
N ASN A 594 -21.09 -34.09 85.18
CA ASN A 594 -20.57 -33.88 86.52
C ASN A 594 -19.03 -33.91 86.52
N ASP A 595 -18.45 -32.94 87.23
CA ASP A 595 -17.07 -32.97 87.70
C ASP A 595 -16.86 -34.20 88.59
N SER A 596 -16.22 -35.26 88.07
CA SER A 596 -15.49 -36.24 88.88
C SER A 596 -14.70 -37.23 88.01
N ALA A 597 -13.41 -36.93 87.80
CA ALA A 597 -12.25 -37.85 87.93
C ALA A 597 -10.97 -37.15 87.43
#